data_AF-A0A644ZFV7-F1
#
_entry.id   AF-A0A644ZFV7-F1
#
_cell.length_a   1.000
_cell.length_b   1.000
_cell.length_c   1.000
_cell.angle_alpha   90.00
_cell.angle_beta   90.00
_cell.angle_gamma   90.00
#
_symmetry.space_group_name_H-M   'P 1'
#
loop_
_entity.id
_entity.type
_entity.pdbx_description
1 polymer ?
#
loop_
_entity_poly.entity_id
_entity_poly.type
_entity_poly.pdbx_seq_one_letter_code
_entity_poly.pdbx_strand_id
1 'polypeptide(L)'
;MPQSVNLAAALLERIGRTADPAKTLNNVLNNAAMGSVGDGDAAWRYIEEAANAQNGYIDGAAGDNYLFRADDLLYEEKRPNGISKSHLNSVGDLVPANIDGIYKDRPVTVTEHILGGYRKGAKGNSPYTSFTNDKGIVATYGNNTIKVDLNGLIRDINAGKVRGVEVLTPEQVQALIKSDVQESEYWRELALKWATRDKEHLIKGIIPQKYITIITNGGK
;
A
#
# COMPACT_ATOMS: atom_id res chain seq x y z
N MET A 1 13.13 41.51 3.10
CA MET A 1 13.52 40.88 1.82
C MET A 1 14.95 40.38 1.94
N PRO A 2 15.31 39.14 1.54
CA PRO A 2 14.49 37.93 1.25
C PRO A 2 14.69 36.84 2.35
N GLN A 3 13.68 36.21 2.95
CA GLN A 3 12.85 35.08 2.47
C GLN A 3 13.45 34.22 1.34
N SER A 4 14.27 33.24 1.71
CA SER A 4 14.45 31.93 1.05
C SER A 4 15.68 31.26 1.66
N VAL A 5 15.55 30.71 2.86
CA VAL A 5 16.49 29.65 3.25
C VAL A 5 16.24 28.54 2.25
N ASN A 6 17.23 28.26 1.41
CA ASN A 6 17.12 27.48 0.20
C ASN A 6 16.55 26.09 0.56
N LEU A 7 15.24 25.87 0.33
CA LEU A 7 14.51 24.67 0.78
C LEU A 7 15.18 23.38 0.29
N ALA A 8 15.80 23.46 -0.90
CA ALA A 8 16.61 22.40 -1.48
C ALA A 8 17.86 22.04 -0.64
N ALA A 9 18.51 23.01 0.00
CA ALA A 9 19.68 22.78 0.83
C ALA A 9 19.32 22.09 2.15
N ALA A 10 18.21 22.48 2.77
CA ALA A 10 17.70 21.83 3.98
C ALA A 10 17.21 20.40 3.71
N LEU A 11 16.64 20.15 2.52
CA LEU A 11 16.25 18.82 2.05
C LEU A 11 17.47 17.89 1.86
N LEU A 12 18.50 18.38 1.17
CA LEU A 12 19.73 17.63 0.93
C LEU A 12 20.48 17.32 2.24
N GLU A 13 20.52 18.28 3.17
CA GLU A 13 21.17 18.08 4.48
C GLU A 13 20.48 16.99 5.30
N ARG A 14 19.15 16.89 5.23
CA ARG A 14 18.38 15.85 5.95
C ARG A 14 18.40 14.50 5.26
N ILE A 15 18.35 14.47 3.93
CA ILE A 15 18.54 13.24 3.14
C ILE A 15 19.92 12.64 3.44
N GLY A 16 20.96 13.47 3.56
CA GLY A 16 22.31 13.02 3.92
C GLY A 16 22.44 12.38 5.30
N ARG A 17 21.42 12.52 6.17
CA ARG A 17 21.40 11.93 7.52
C ARG A 17 20.61 10.62 7.59
N THR A 18 20.01 10.14 6.50
CA THR A 18 19.32 8.85 6.47
C THR A 18 20.31 7.70 6.29
N ALA A 19 19.87 6.48 6.62
CA ALA A 19 20.69 5.28 6.46
C ALA A 19 21.02 4.95 4.99
N ASP A 20 20.20 5.44 4.04
CA ASP A 20 20.44 5.32 2.60
C ASP A 20 19.96 6.60 1.87
N PRO A 21 20.81 7.65 1.85
CA PRO A 21 20.48 8.95 1.28
C PRO A 21 20.07 8.88 -0.21
N ALA A 22 20.70 8.00 -0.97
CA ALA A 22 20.47 7.86 -2.41
C ALA A 22 19.07 7.31 -2.70
N LYS A 23 18.63 6.32 -1.91
CA LYS A 23 17.30 5.74 -2.02
C LYS A 23 16.20 6.70 -1.55
N THR A 24 16.45 7.42 -0.45
CA THR A 24 15.53 8.47 0.02
C THR A 24 15.36 9.55 -1.05
N LEU A 25 16.44 10.00 -1.69
CA LEU A 25 16.39 11.00 -2.77
C LEU A 25 15.59 10.50 -3.98
N ASN A 26 15.82 9.26 -4.42
CA ASN A 26 15.10 8.68 -5.55
C ASN A 26 13.59 8.56 -5.28
N ASN A 27 13.20 8.19 -4.06
CA ASN A 27 11.78 8.15 -3.68
C ASN A 27 11.15 9.55 -3.64
N VAL A 28 11.89 10.56 -3.15
CA VAL A 28 11.44 11.96 -3.17
C VAL A 28 11.23 12.47 -4.60
N LEU A 29 12.17 12.17 -5.50
CA LEU A 29 12.10 12.59 -6.90
C LEU A 29 10.97 11.89 -7.67
N ASN A 30 10.79 10.59 -7.44
CA ASN A 30 9.72 9.81 -8.08
C ASN A 30 8.32 10.25 -7.61
N ASN A 31 8.19 10.69 -6.36
CA ASN A 31 6.92 11.18 -5.82
C ASN A 31 6.65 12.65 -6.18
N ALA A 32 7.68 13.49 -6.30
CA ALA A 32 7.55 14.86 -6.80
C ALA A 32 7.07 14.90 -8.27
N ALA A 33 7.35 13.86 -9.05
CA ALA A 33 6.85 13.69 -10.42
C ALA A 33 5.34 13.38 -10.50
N MET A 34 4.66 13.04 -9.38
CA MET A 34 3.24 12.65 -9.35
C MET A 34 2.25 13.79 -9.06
N GLY A 35 2.67 15.05 -9.03
CA GLY A 35 1.76 16.19 -9.10
C GLY A 35 2.09 17.30 -8.11
N SER A 36 2.16 18.52 -8.66
CA SER A 36 2.33 19.76 -7.93
C SER A 36 1.23 19.96 -6.89
N VAL A 37 1.57 19.90 -5.60
CA VAL A 37 0.73 20.49 -4.56
C VAL A 37 1.54 21.56 -3.87
N GLY A 38 1.16 22.80 -4.14
CA GLY A 38 1.66 23.98 -3.44
C GLY A 38 1.13 23.99 -2.02
N ASP A 39 1.72 23.19 -1.15
CA ASP A 39 1.82 23.47 0.28
C ASP A 39 2.93 22.59 0.88
N GLY A 40 4.09 23.20 1.15
CA GLY A 40 5.31 22.47 1.53
C GLY A 40 5.15 21.63 2.80
N ASP A 41 4.26 22.04 3.70
CA ASP A 41 4.06 21.38 4.99
C ASP A 41 3.29 20.06 4.90
N ALA A 42 2.36 19.93 3.92
CA ALA A 42 1.60 18.69 3.72
C ALA A 42 2.47 17.58 3.11
N ALA A 43 3.31 17.94 2.15
CA ALA A 43 4.32 17.03 1.60
C ALA A 43 5.34 16.61 2.67
N TRP A 44 5.70 17.52 3.58
CA TRP A 44 6.65 17.27 4.65
C TRP A 44 6.14 16.30 5.71
N ARG A 45 4.88 16.47 6.14
CA ARG A 45 4.21 15.53 7.06
C ARG A 45 4.10 14.13 6.46
N TYR A 46 3.81 14.03 5.17
CA TYR A 46 3.77 12.74 4.46
C TYR A 46 5.15 12.06 4.44
N ILE A 47 6.22 12.83 4.19
CA ILE A 47 7.60 12.32 4.17
C ILE A 47 8.06 11.87 5.57
N GLU A 48 7.74 12.65 6.60
CA GLU A 48 8.11 12.34 7.99
C GLU A 48 7.32 11.13 8.54
N GLU A 49 6.02 11.03 8.26
CA GLU A 49 5.19 9.88 8.61
C GLU A 49 5.67 8.60 7.87
N ALA A 50 5.99 8.69 6.58
CA ALA A 50 6.52 7.56 5.80
C ALA A 50 7.90 7.08 6.29
N ALA A 51 8.81 8.00 6.61
CA ALA A 51 10.14 7.68 7.12
C ALA A 51 10.07 7.06 8.53
N ASN A 52 9.21 7.58 9.41
CA ASN A 52 9.04 7.06 10.77
C ASN A 52 8.32 5.71 10.79
N ALA A 53 7.33 5.49 9.93
CA ALA A 53 6.67 4.19 9.81
C ALA A 53 7.64 3.12 9.28
N GLN A 54 8.46 3.46 8.27
CA GLN A 54 9.48 2.56 7.75
C GLN A 54 10.57 2.24 8.78
N ASN A 55 11.00 3.21 9.60
CA ASN A 55 11.89 2.95 10.73
C ASN A 55 11.22 2.13 11.83
N GLY A 56 9.92 2.29 12.07
CA GLY A 56 9.15 1.46 13.00
C GLY A 56 9.13 -0.02 12.64
N TYR A 57 9.15 -0.37 11.35
CA TYR A 57 9.32 -1.76 10.89
C TYR A 57 10.73 -2.32 11.09
N ILE A 58 11.74 -1.45 11.18
CA ILE A 58 13.15 -1.84 11.35
C ILE A 58 13.51 -1.97 12.85
N ASP A 59 12.92 -1.12 13.71
CA ASP A 59 13.18 -1.09 15.16
C ASP A 59 12.22 -2.00 15.96
N GLY A 60 11.10 -2.39 15.37
CA GLY A 60 10.08 -3.27 15.94
C GLY A 60 10.42 -4.76 15.93
N ALA A 61 11.43 -5.15 16.71
CA ALA A 61 11.62 -6.46 17.34
C ALA A 61 11.71 -7.74 16.47
N ALA A 62 12.38 -8.73 17.05
CA ALA A 62 12.39 -10.14 16.67
C ALA A 62 11.01 -10.82 16.83
N GLY A 63 9.99 -10.26 16.17
CA GLY A 63 8.61 -10.73 16.14
C GLY A 63 8.13 -10.93 14.70
N ASP A 64 7.32 -11.96 14.53
CA ASP A 64 6.69 -12.38 13.28
C ASP A 64 5.70 -11.32 12.74
N ASN A 65 6.18 -10.33 11.97
CA ASN A 65 5.32 -9.38 11.26
C ASN A 65 4.73 -10.01 10.01
N TYR A 66 3.49 -10.48 10.13
CA TYR A 66 2.72 -11.02 9.02
C TYR A 66 1.54 -10.13 8.66
N LEU A 67 1.22 -10.09 7.38
CA LEU A 67 -0.03 -9.54 6.87
C LEU A 67 -0.98 -10.65 6.48
N PHE A 68 -2.27 -10.44 6.70
CA PHE A 68 -3.32 -11.42 6.51
C PHE A 68 -4.40 -10.87 5.59
N ARG A 69 -4.90 -11.74 4.72
CA ARG A 69 -6.05 -11.49 3.85
C ARG A 69 -6.90 -12.75 3.79
N ALA A 70 -8.19 -12.59 4.05
CA ALA A 70 -9.18 -13.62 3.80
C ALA A 70 -9.57 -13.67 2.33
N ASP A 71 -9.68 -14.87 1.76
CA ASP A 71 -10.17 -15.03 0.39
C ASP A 71 -10.69 -16.45 0.10
N ASP A 72 -11.94 -16.58 -0.32
CA ASP A 72 -12.55 -17.87 -0.72
C ASP A 72 -12.31 -18.25 -2.17
N LEU A 73 -11.91 -17.29 -2.99
CA LEU A 73 -11.76 -17.45 -4.43
C LEU A 73 -10.31 -17.16 -4.81
N LEU A 74 -9.37 -17.83 -4.14
CA LEU A 74 -7.93 -17.54 -4.19
C LEU A 74 -7.36 -17.49 -5.60
N TYR A 75 -7.87 -18.33 -6.51
CA TYR A 75 -7.36 -18.49 -7.87
C TYR A 75 -8.23 -17.78 -8.92
N GLU A 76 -9.36 -17.20 -8.52
CA GLU A 76 -10.27 -16.54 -9.46
C GLU A 76 -9.85 -15.10 -9.70
N GLU A 77 -9.52 -14.78 -10.96
CA GLU A 77 -9.18 -13.42 -11.38
C GLU A 77 -10.35 -12.44 -11.17
N LYS A 78 -11.59 -12.94 -11.26
CA LYS A 78 -12.80 -12.13 -11.15
C LYS A 78 -13.70 -12.62 -10.04
N ARG A 79 -14.39 -11.68 -9.40
CA ARG A 79 -15.53 -11.98 -8.52
C ARG A 79 -16.73 -12.44 -9.35
N PRO A 80 -17.73 -13.12 -8.74
CA PRO A 80 -18.97 -13.49 -9.44
C PRO A 80 -19.71 -12.33 -10.10
N ASN A 81 -19.49 -11.10 -9.61
CA ASN A 81 -20.05 -9.88 -10.19
C ASN A 81 -19.19 -9.27 -11.33
N GLY A 82 -18.20 -9.99 -11.83
CA GLY A 82 -17.34 -9.62 -12.97
C GLY A 82 -16.18 -8.66 -12.65
N ILE A 83 -16.09 -8.16 -11.41
CA ILE A 83 -15.02 -7.23 -11.01
C ILE A 83 -13.72 -8.01 -10.79
N SER A 84 -12.64 -7.61 -11.47
CA SER A 84 -11.31 -8.19 -11.24
C SER A 84 -10.84 -8.00 -9.80
N LYS A 85 -10.08 -8.96 -9.29
CA LYS A 85 -9.60 -9.01 -7.92
C LYS A 85 -8.18 -9.58 -7.87
N SER A 86 -7.50 -9.33 -6.76
CA SER A 86 -6.24 -10.00 -6.49
C SER A 86 -6.45 -11.51 -6.40
N HIS A 87 -5.55 -12.28 -7.01
CA HIS A 87 -5.63 -13.74 -7.09
C HIS A 87 -4.23 -14.35 -7.19
N LEU A 88 -4.12 -15.63 -6.89
CA LEU A 88 -2.90 -16.41 -7.10
C LEU A 88 -2.84 -16.85 -8.56
N ASN A 89 -1.74 -16.56 -9.23
CA ASN A 89 -1.49 -17.05 -10.58
C ASN A 89 -0.98 -18.51 -10.57
N SER A 90 -0.68 -19.07 -11.76
CA SER A 90 -0.26 -20.48 -11.91
C SER A 90 1.07 -20.83 -11.23
N VAL A 91 1.93 -19.84 -10.95
CA VAL A 91 3.19 -20.02 -10.21
C VAL A 91 3.06 -19.69 -8.72
N GLY A 92 1.85 -19.34 -8.27
CA GLY A 92 1.56 -19.04 -6.87
C GLY A 92 1.91 -17.62 -6.42
N ASP A 93 2.25 -16.71 -7.33
CA ASP A 93 2.39 -15.30 -6.99
C ASP A 93 1.01 -14.68 -6.80
N LEU A 94 0.88 -13.77 -5.82
CA LEU A 94 -0.33 -12.99 -5.66
C LEU A 94 -0.27 -11.75 -6.54
N VAL A 95 -1.10 -11.75 -7.59
CA VAL A 95 -1.22 -10.64 -8.52
C VAL A 95 -2.38 -9.73 -8.10
N PRO A 96 -2.27 -8.40 -8.28
CA PRO A 96 -3.37 -7.48 -8.01
C PRO A 96 -4.46 -7.60 -9.10
N ALA A 97 -5.56 -6.85 -8.95
CA ALA A 97 -6.64 -6.86 -9.94
C ALA A 97 -6.17 -6.39 -11.33
N ASN A 98 -5.29 -5.38 -11.39
CA ASN A 98 -4.59 -4.96 -12.60
C ASN A 98 -3.26 -4.31 -12.20
N ILE A 99 -2.14 -4.85 -12.69
CA ILE A 99 -0.80 -4.36 -12.34
C ILE A 99 -0.51 -2.96 -12.85
N ASP A 100 -1.09 -2.57 -13.99
CA ASP A 100 -0.87 -1.25 -14.59
C ASP A 100 -1.51 -0.16 -13.72
N GLY A 101 -2.59 -0.51 -13.03
CA GLY A 101 -3.24 0.38 -12.08
C GLY A 101 -3.92 1.59 -12.71
N ILE A 102 -4.21 1.56 -14.01
CA ILE A 102 -4.76 2.70 -14.76
C ILE A 102 -6.28 2.61 -14.90
N TYR A 103 -6.97 3.70 -14.60
CA TYR A 103 -8.39 3.88 -14.83
C TYR A 103 -8.67 5.31 -15.29
N LYS A 104 -9.34 5.48 -16.44
CA LYS A 104 -9.60 6.78 -17.07
C LYS A 104 -8.30 7.59 -17.26
N ASP A 105 -7.30 6.94 -17.86
CA ASP A 105 -6.00 7.55 -18.22
C ASP A 105 -5.19 8.13 -17.05
N ARG A 106 -5.51 7.71 -15.82
CA ARG A 106 -4.73 8.04 -14.61
C ARG A 106 -4.58 6.83 -13.69
N PRO A 107 -3.64 6.87 -12.73
CA PRO A 107 -3.58 5.87 -11.69
C PRO A 107 -4.86 5.80 -10.86
N VAL A 108 -5.27 4.58 -10.50
CA VAL A 108 -6.29 4.30 -9.49
C VAL A 108 -5.79 4.79 -8.14
N THR A 109 -6.62 5.57 -7.42
CA THR A 109 -6.24 6.08 -6.11
C THR A 109 -6.44 5.03 -5.02
N VAL A 110 -5.76 5.23 -3.88
CA VAL A 110 -6.01 4.43 -2.68
C VAL A 110 -7.47 4.54 -2.23
N THR A 111 -8.06 5.74 -2.27
CA THR A 111 -9.47 5.93 -1.90
C THR A 111 -10.40 5.12 -2.79
N GLU A 112 -10.21 5.16 -4.12
CA GLU A 112 -11.00 4.35 -5.06
C GLU A 112 -10.86 2.85 -4.79
N HIS A 113 -9.67 2.39 -4.42
CA HIS A 113 -9.44 1.02 -4.00
C HIS A 113 -10.25 0.65 -2.76
N ILE A 114 -10.22 1.48 -1.73
CA ILE A 114 -10.89 1.24 -0.44
C ILE A 114 -12.41 1.30 -0.59
N LEU A 115 -12.93 2.22 -1.42
CA LEU A 115 -14.36 2.35 -1.68
C LEU A 115 -14.97 1.13 -2.39
N GLY A 116 -14.14 0.28 -2.99
CA GLY A 116 -14.52 -1.04 -3.45
C GLY A 116 -15.73 -1.04 -4.39
N GLY A 117 -16.84 -1.63 -3.95
CA GLY A 117 -18.07 -1.76 -4.74
C GLY A 117 -18.71 -0.43 -5.16
N TYR A 118 -18.40 0.69 -4.48
CA TYR A 118 -18.85 2.02 -4.89
C TYR A 118 -18.03 2.60 -6.05
N ARG A 119 -16.86 2.03 -6.34
CA ARG A 119 -15.94 2.43 -7.42
C ARG A 119 -15.53 1.22 -8.26
N LYS A 120 -16.49 0.37 -8.65
CA LYS A 120 -16.25 -0.92 -9.34
C LYS A 120 -15.27 -0.82 -10.52
N GLY A 121 -15.39 0.23 -11.34
CA GLY A 121 -14.50 0.47 -12.48
C GLY A 121 -13.04 0.67 -12.06
N ALA A 122 -12.79 1.54 -11.09
CA ALA A 122 -11.45 1.74 -10.55
C ALA A 122 -10.96 0.53 -9.73
N LYS A 123 -11.82 -0.08 -8.91
CA LYS A 123 -11.49 -1.25 -8.08
C LYS A 123 -11.01 -2.43 -8.92
N GLY A 124 -11.67 -2.70 -10.05
CA GLY A 124 -11.27 -3.75 -10.98
C GLY A 124 -9.94 -3.46 -11.71
N ASN A 125 -9.49 -2.21 -11.70
CA ASN A 125 -8.21 -1.80 -12.28
C ASN A 125 -7.14 -1.51 -11.20
N SER A 126 -7.37 -1.91 -9.96
CA SER A 126 -6.47 -1.55 -8.87
C SER A 126 -5.14 -2.31 -8.93
N PRO A 127 -4.00 -1.62 -8.73
CA PRO A 127 -2.69 -2.26 -8.58
C PRO A 127 -2.41 -2.70 -7.13
N TYR A 128 -3.31 -2.40 -6.19
CA TYR A 128 -3.19 -2.73 -4.78
C TYR A 128 -3.91 -4.04 -4.43
N THR A 129 -3.36 -4.73 -3.43
CA THR A 129 -3.99 -5.83 -2.71
C THR A 129 -4.13 -5.46 -1.22
N SER A 130 -5.35 -5.53 -0.70
CA SER A 130 -5.68 -5.30 0.71
C SER A 130 -5.22 -6.42 1.64
N PHE A 131 -4.66 -6.01 2.77
CA PHE A 131 -4.31 -6.85 3.91
C PHE A 131 -4.58 -6.13 5.24
N THR A 132 -4.48 -6.86 6.33
CA THR A 132 -4.43 -6.33 7.70
C THR A 132 -3.40 -7.11 8.52
N ASN A 133 -2.82 -6.48 9.53
CA ASN A 133 -1.98 -7.17 10.53
C ASN A 133 -2.82 -7.74 11.70
N ASP A 134 -4.13 -7.50 11.70
CA ASP A 134 -5.04 -7.96 12.74
C ASP A 134 -5.71 -9.28 12.36
N LYS A 135 -5.24 -10.39 12.93
CA LYS A 135 -5.82 -11.72 12.70
C LYS A 135 -7.30 -11.81 13.10
N GLY A 136 -7.76 -11.00 14.06
CA GLY A 136 -9.15 -10.99 14.50
C GLY A 136 -10.10 -10.46 13.44
N ILE A 137 -9.62 -9.57 12.57
CA ILE A 137 -10.38 -9.03 11.43
C ILE A 137 -10.52 -10.09 10.33
N VAL A 138 -9.48 -10.88 10.09
CA VAL A 138 -9.46 -11.92 9.03
C VAL A 138 -10.33 -13.13 9.36
N ALA A 139 -10.44 -13.51 10.65
CA ALA A 139 -11.20 -14.67 11.08
C ALA A 139 -12.71 -14.64 10.75
N THR A 140 -13.23 -13.50 10.29
CA THR A 140 -14.64 -13.31 9.94
C THR A 140 -14.94 -13.49 8.44
N TYR A 141 -13.93 -13.70 7.60
CA TYR A 141 -14.07 -13.76 6.16
C TYR A 141 -13.48 -15.06 5.60
N GLY A 142 -14.33 -15.95 5.09
CA GLY A 142 -13.95 -17.11 4.29
C GLY A 142 -13.20 -18.26 4.98
N ASN A 143 -12.94 -19.30 4.19
CA ASN A 143 -12.33 -20.57 4.55
C ASN A 143 -10.81 -20.58 4.34
N ASN A 144 -10.27 -19.64 3.56
CA ASN A 144 -8.82 -19.52 3.35
C ASN A 144 -8.29 -18.15 3.73
N THR A 145 -7.04 -18.14 4.19
CA THR A 145 -6.28 -16.93 4.52
C THR A 145 -4.94 -16.97 3.80
N ILE A 146 -4.62 -15.89 3.09
CA ILE A 146 -3.27 -15.58 2.61
C ILE A 146 -2.52 -14.90 3.75
N LYS A 147 -1.38 -15.47 4.15
CA LYS A 147 -0.40 -14.87 5.06
C LYS A 147 0.81 -14.41 4.25
N VAL A 148 1.29 -13.19 4.48
CA VAL A 148 2.50 -12.64 3.84
C VAL A 148 3.58 -12.39 4.90
N ASP A 149 4.79 -12.91 4.68
CA ASP A 149 6.01 -12.52 5.41
C ASP A 149 6.42 -11.10 5.04
N LEU A 150 6.01 -10.13 5.85
CA LEU A 150 6.21 -8.72 5.56
C LEU A 150 7.68 -8.32 5.71
N ASN A 151 8.34 -8.80 6.76
CA ASN A 151 9.75 -8.48 7.03
C ASN A 151 10.65 -9.00 5.91
N GLY A 152 10.43 -10.25 5.47
CA GLY A 152 11.15 -10.83 4.35
C GLY A 152 10.93 -10.07 3.04
N LEU A 153 9.68 -9.67 2.77
CA LEU A 153 9.33 -8.90 1.58
C LEU A 153 10.00 -7.53 1.58
N ILE A 154 9.87 -6.75 2.66
CA ILE A 154 10.47 -5.42 2.79
C ILE A 154 11.99 -5.49 2.66
N ARG A 155 12.63 -6.45 3.31
CA ARG A 155 14.09 -6.66 3.22
C ARG A 155 14.54 -6.85 1.77
N ASP A 156 13.85 -7.70 1.02
CA ASP A 156 14.24 -8.03 -0.35
C ASP A 156 13.84 -6.95 -1.37
N ILE A 157 12.75 -6.19 -1.12
CA ILE A 157 12.48 -4.93 -1.83
C ILE A 157 13.64 -3.97 -1.60
N ASN A 158 14.09 -3.83 -0.35
CA ASN A 158 15.16 -2.90 -0.01
C ASN A 158 16.50 -3.27 -0.61
N ALA A 159 16.77 -4.57 -0.75
CA ALA A 159 17.94 -5.10 -1.44
C ALA A 159 17.81 -5.10 -2.98
N GLY A 160 16.70 -4.62 -3.55
CA GLY A 160 16.46 -4.57 -5.00
C GLY A 160 16.22 -5.95 -5.65
N LYS A 161 16.00 -6.99 -4.83
CA LYS A 161 15.71 -8.37 -5.26
C LYS A 161 14.25 -8.54 -5.68
N VAL A 162 13.36 -7.75 -5.08
CA VAL A 162 11.95 -7.61 -5.49
C VAL A 162 11.77 -6.20 -6.01
N ARG A 163 11.17 -6.07 -7.20
CA ARG A 163 10.99 -4.79 -7.90
C ARG A 163 9.53 -4.61 -8.27
N GLY A 164 9.10 -3.36 -8.43
CA GLY A 164 7.71 -3.04 -8.77
C GLY A 164 6.71 -3.35 -7.65
N VAL A 165 7.20 -3.51 -6.41
CA VAL A 165 6.38 -3.77 -5.23
C VAL A 165 6.59 -2.65 -4.22
N GLU A 166 5.48 -2.15 -3.68
CA GLU A 166 5.47 -1.13 -2.65
C GLU A 166 4.50 -1.54 -1.54
N VAL A 167 4.92 -1.38 -0.29
CA VAL A 167 4.12 -1.66 0.89
C VAL A 167 3.68 -0.33 1.49
N LEU A 168 2.37 -0.15 1.64
CA LEU A 168 1.76 0.99 2.30
C LEU A 168 1.24 0.58 3.68
N THR A 169 1.68 1.29 4.71
CA THR A 169 1.22 1.13 6.09
C THR A 169 -0.17 1.74 6.27
N PRO A 170 -0.90 1.42 7.36
CA PRO A 170 -2.19 2.04 7.65
C PRO A 170 -2.12 3.57 7.70
N GLU A 171 -1.05 4.14 8.23
CA GLU A 171 -0.85 5.58 8.32
C GLU A 171 -0.67 6.18 6.92
N GLN A 172 0.14 5.55 6.06
CA GLN A 172 0.32 5.98 4.67
C GLN A 172 -0.97 5.86 3.87
N VAL A 173 -1.72 4.78 4.02
CA VAL A 173 -3.03 4.59 3.39
C VAL A 173 -3.98 5.73 3.81
N GLN A 174 -4.06 6.02 5.11
CA GLN A 174 -4.90 7.11 5.62
C GLN A 174 -4.45 8.49 5.12
N ALA A 175 -3.14 8.75 5.03
CA ALA A 175 -2.59 9.99 4.50
C ALA A 175 -2.92 10.18 3.01
N LEU A 176 -2.82 9.12 2.21
CA LEU A 176 -3.20 9.12 0.80
C LEU A 176 -4.70 9.35 0.60
N ILE A 177 -5.55 8.80 1.47
CA ILE A 177 -7.00 9.07 1.45
C ILE A 177 -7.29 10.54 1.76
N LYS A 178 -6.64 11.10 2.79
CA LYS A 178 -6.85 12.50 3.22
C LYS A 178 -6.43 13.51 2.15
N SER A 179 -5.39 13.18 1.37
CA SER A 179 -4.86 14.03 0.31
C SER A 179 -5.49 13.78 -1.07
N ASP A 180 -6.45 12.85 -1.18
CA ASP A 180 -7.07 12.52 -2.47
C ASP A 180 -7.92 13.67 -3.02
N VAL A 181 -7.62 14.09 -4.24
CA VAL A 181 -8.33 15.15 -4.97
C VAL A 181 -9.35 14.60 -5.97
N GLN A 182 -9.36 13.29 -6.23
CA GLN A 182 -10.27 12.62 -7.18
C GLN A 182 -11.64 12.35 -6.58
N GLU A 183 -11.72 12.22 -5.25
CA GLU A 183 -12.93 11.87 -4.51
C GLU A 183 -13.45 13.05 -3.68
N SER A 184 -14.78 13.12 -3.50
CA SER A 184 -15.37 14.13 -2.64
C SER A 184 -15.06 13.89 -1.16
N GLU A 185 -15.17 14.92 -0.33
CA GLU A 185 -14.93 14.84 1.11
C GLU A 185 -15.70 13.70 1.78
N TYR A 186 -17.01 13.60 1.50
CA TYR A 186 -17.86 12.51 1.99
C TYR A 186 -17.27 11.12 1.69
N TRP A 187 -16.79 10.90 0.46
CA TRP A 187 -16.24 9.60 0.06
C TRP A 187 -14.87 9.35 0.70
N ARG A 188 -14.04 10.38 0.87
CA ARG A 188 -12.76 10.27 1.59
C ARG A 188 -12.97 9.95 3.05
N GLU A 189 -13.92 10.60 3.72
CA GLU A 189 -14.25 10.31 5.12
C GLU A 189 -14.73 8.87 5.31
N LEU A 190 -15.56 8.38 4.39
CA LEU A 190 -16.03 7.00 4.42
C LEU A 190 -14.88 6.01 4.19
N ALA A 191 -14.02 6.26 3.20
CA ALA A 191 -12.85 5.44 2.95
C ALA A 191 -11.88 5.45 4.15
N LEU A 192 -11.66 6.63 4.74
CA LEU A 192 -10.80 6.78 5.92
C LEU A 192 -11.35 5.96 7.09
N LYS A 193 -12.66 6.04 7.35
CA LYS A 193 -13.32 5.23 8.38
C LYS A 193 -13.09 3.73 8.18
N TRP A 194 -13.21 3.22 6.94
CA TRP A 194 -13.00 1.80 6.65
C TRP A 194 -11.54 1.40 6.78
N ALA A 195 -10.63 2.18 6.20
CA ALA A 195 -9.19 1.93 6.29
C ALA A 195 -8.69 1.94 7.75
N THR A 196 -9.17 2.87 8.58
CA THR A 196 -8.85 2.92 10.01
C THR A 196 -9.43 1.72 10.76
N ARG A 197 -10.71 1.37 10.54
CA ARG A 197 -11.35 0.22 11.20
C ARG A 197 -10.60 -1.08 10.91
N ASP A 198 -10.19 -1.27 9.66
CA ASP A 198 -9.62 -2.54 9.18
C ASP A 198 -8.09 -2.61 9.36
N LYS A 199 -7.46 -1.54 9.86
CA LYS A 199 -5.99 -1.35 9.93
C LYS A 199 -5.36 -1.67 8.57
N GLU A 200 -5.93 -1.08 7.53
CA GLU A 200 -5.68 -1.47 6.16
C GLU A 200 -4.19 -1.29 5.80
N HIS A 201 -3.56 -2.37 5.38
CA HIS A 201 -2.29 -2.36 4.68
C HIS A 201 -2.55 -2.62 3.20
N LEU A 202 -1.87 -1.88 2.33
CA LEU A 202 -1.93 -2.13 0.90
C LEU A 202 -0.56 -2.55 0.40
N ILE A 203 -0.51 -3.61 -0.40
CA ILE A 203 0.67 -3.91 -1.19
C ILE A 203 0.34 -3.64 -2.65
N LYS A 204 1.08 -2.72 -3.27
CA LYS A 204 1.04 -2.46 -4.70
C LYS A 204 1.97 -3.44 -5.40
N GLY A 205 1.53 -4.01 -6.52
CA GLY A 205 2.35 -4.89 -7.34
C GLY A 205 2.12 -6.39 -7.10
N ILE A 206 2.94 -7.21 -7.77
CA ILE A 206 2.90 -8.68 -7.67
C ILE A 206 3.73 -9.12 -6.47
N ILE A 207 3.14 -9.89 -5.55
CA ILE A 207 3.85 -10.45 -4.40
C ILE A 207 4.35 -11.86 -4.75
N PRO A 208 5.67 -12.10 -4.74
CA PRO A 208 6.21 -13.41 -5.07
C PRO A 208 5.75 -14.52 -4.11
N GLN A 209 5.48 -15.71 -4.65
CA GLN A 209 5.01 -16.88 -3.90
C GLN A 209 5.85 -17.16 -2.64
N LYS A 210 7.16 -16.95 -2.69
CA LYS A 210 8.09 -17.25 -1.58
C LYS A 210 7.79 -16.48 -0.29
N TYR A 211 7.01 -15.40 -0.33
CA TYR A 211 6.56 -14.67 0.87
C TYR A 211 5.16 -15.06 1.32
N ILE A 212 4.48 -15.93 0.58
CA ILE A 212 3.07 -16.26 0.78
C ILE A 212 2.95 -17.64 1.43
N THR A 213 2.07 -17.73 2.42
CA THR A 213 1.59 -18.98 2.99
C THR A 213 0.08 -18.99 2.94
N ILE A 214 -0.53 -20.07 2.44
CA ILE A 214 -1.98 -20.25 2.45
C ILE A 214 -2.34 -21.06 3.69
N ILE A 215 -3.28 -20.54 4.48
CA ILE A 215 -3.84 -21.21 5.65
C ILE A 215 -5.29 -21.56 5.31
N THR A 216 -5.59 -22.85 5.25
CA THR A 216 -6.97 -23.34 5.12
C THR A 216 -7.52 -23.55 6.52
N ASN A 217 -8.56 -22.79 6.88
CA ASN A 217 -9.33 -23.05 8.09
C ASN A 217 -10.23 -24.24 7.76
N GLY A 218 -9.90 -25.43 8.28
CA GLY A 218 -10.68 -26.64 8.04
C GLY A 218 -12.18 -26.36 8.21
N GLY A 219 -12.96 -26.68 7.19
CA GLY A 219 -14.38 -26.36 7.14
C GLY A 219 -15.10 -26.82 8.40
N LYS A 220 -15.99 -25.95 8.91
CA LYS A 220 -17.08 -26.43 9.76
C LYS A 220 -18.16 -27.07 8.89
#